data_AF-A0A967W2F4-F1
#
_entry.id   AF-A0A967W2F4-F1
#
_cell.length_a   1.000
_cell.length_b   1.000
_cell.length_c   1.000
_cell.angle_alpha   90.00
_cell.angle_beta   90.00
_cell.angle_gamma   90.00
#
_symmetry.space_group_name_H-M   'P 1'
#
loop_
_entity.id
_entity.type
_entity.pdbx_description
1 polymer ?
#
loop_
_entity_poly.entity_id
_entity_poly.type
_entity_poly.pdbx_seq_one_letter_code
_entity_poly.pdbx_strand_id
1 'polypeptide(L)'
;PYKKRYRLHELLRQYAIQRLEADQLLFETFNNHKEYFAEFLVKTENDIIGLNQLKAYGQIQEEFDNIRMAWNWAIKQDDYKFVDKALESLYWFCVFRGRIPDGEELFQRAR
;
A
#
# COMPACT_ATOMS: atom_id res chain seq x y z
N PRO A 1 22.06 -35.02 31.10
CA PRO A 1 21.48 -34.47 29.84
C PRO A 1 19.95 -34.61 29.80
N TYR A 2 19.20 -33.60 30.23
CA TYR A 2 17.73 -33.59 30.15
C TYR A 2 17.26 -32.54 29.15
N LYS A 3 16.88 -32.97 27.95
CA LYS A 3 16.08 -32.16 27.02
C LYS A 3 14.67 -32.03 27.60
N LYS A 4 14.39 -30.94 28.32
CA LYS A 4 13.00 -30.54 28.63
C LYS A 4 12.29 -30.30 27.30
N ARG A 5 11.50 -31.27 26.84
CA ARG A 5 10.55 -31.06 25.75
C ARG A 5 9.46 -30.14 26.27
N TYR A 6 9.42 -28.90 25.80
CA TYR A 6 8.32 -28.00 26.02
C TYR A 6 7.08 -28.57 25.30
N ARG A 7 6.10 -29.07 26.05
CA ARG A 7 4.78 -29.40 25.52
C ARG A 7 3.96 -28.11 25.50
N LEU A 8 3.90 -27.47 24.35
CA LEU A 8 2.89 -26.44 24.10
C LEU A 8 1.51 -27.14 24.08
N HIS A 9 0.53 -26.59 24.79
CA HIS A 9 -0.82 -27.15 24.83
C HIS A 9 -1.43 -27.15 23.43
N GLU A 10 -2.12 -28.22 23.02
CA GLU A 10 -2.64 -28.36 21.65
C GLU A 10 -3.54 -27.19 21.25
N LEU A 11 -4.38 -26.70 22.18
CA LEU A 11 -5.21 -25.52 21.97
C LEU A 11 -4.40 -24.23 21.72
N LEU A 12 -3.26 -24.04 22.42
CA LEU A 12 -2.38 -22.88 22.18
C LEU A 12 -1.68 -22.99 20.83
N ARG A 13 -1.34 -24.22 20.40
CA ARG A 13 -0.78 -24.47 19.07
C ARG A 13 -1.79 -24.15 17.97
N GLN A 14 -3.03 -24.62 18.11
CA GLN A 14 -4.11 -24.32 17.16
C GLN A 14 -4.40 -22.82 17.08
N TYR A 15 -4.46 -22.14 18.23
CA TYR A 15 -4.63 -20.70 18.29
C TYR A 15 -3.47 -19.95 17.59
N ALA A 16 -2.23 -20.36 17.84
CA ALA A 16 -1.06 -19.76 17.20
C ALA A 16 -1.07 -19.96 15.67
N ILE A 17 -1.45 -21.15 15.19
CA ILE A 17 -1.57 -21.43 13.75
C ILE A 17 -2.66 -20.55 13.12
N GLN A 18 -3.85 -20.48 13.72
CA GLN A 18 -4.94 -19.64 13.21
C GLN A 18 -4.55 -18.16 13.16
N ARG A 19 -3.78 -17.69 14.16
CA ARG A 19 -3.27 -16.32 14.17
C ARG A 19 -2.26 -16.08 13.05
N LEU A 20 -1.33 -17.02 12.84
CA LEU A 20 -0.35 -16.97 11.74
C LEU A 20 -1.03 -17.00 10.37
N GLU A 21 -2.04 -17.85 10.17
CA GLU A 21 -2.81 -17.93 8.94
C GLU A 21 -3.59 -16.63 8.68
N ALA A 22 -4.21 -16.06 9.72
CA ALA A 22 -4.90 -14.77 9.60
C ALA A 22 -3.93 -13.63 9.26
N ASP A 23 -2.75 -13.60 9.89
CA ASP A 23 -1.71 -12.61 9.60
C ASP A 23 -1.16 -12.76 8.17
N GLN A 24 -0.98 -14.00 7.69
CA GLN A 24 -0.57 -14.28 6.32
C GLN A 24 -1.64 -13.84 5.30
N LEU A 25 -2.91 -14.15 5.55
CA LEU A 25 -4.00 -13.74 4.68
C LEU A 25 -4.13 -12.22 4.59
N LEU A 26 -3.96 -11.52 5.72
CA LEU A 26 -3.92 -10.05 5.74
C LEU A 26 -2.74 -9.53 4.91
N PHE A 27 -1.56 -10.10 5.10
CA PHE A 27 -0.37 -9.74 4.34
C PHE A 27 -0.55 -9.90 2.83
N GLU A 28 -1.08 -11.04 2.38
CA GLU A 28 -1.37 -11.32 0.97
C GLU A 28 -2.42 -10.36 0.42
N THR A 29 -3.47 -10.07 1.19
CA THR A 29 -4.53 -9.13 0.80
C THR A 29 -3.97 -7.73 0.57
N PHE A 30 -3.14 -7.22 1.48
CA PHE A 30 -2.53 -5.91 1.32
C PHE A 30 -1.50 -5.86 0.20
N ASN A 31 -0.76 -6.96 -0.06
CA ASN A 31 0.14 -7.03 -1.21
C ASN A 31 -0.62 -6.99 -2.54
N ASN A 32 -1.70 -7.77 -2.68
CA ASN A 32 -2.52 -7.74 -3.88
C ASN A 32 -3.17 -6.36 -4.09
N HIS A 33 -3.66 -5.74 -3.02
CA HIS A 33 -4.20 -4.37 -3.04
C HIS A 33 -3.15 -3.37 -3.53
N LYS A 34 -1.94 -3.43 -2.96
CA LYS A 34 -0.82 -2.59 -3.38
C LYS A 34 -0.49 -2.79 -4.85
N GLU A 35 -0.36 -4.03 -5.33
CA GLU A 35 -0.05 -4.32 -6.74
C GLU A 35 -1.10 -3.78 -7.69
N TYR A 36 -2.39 -3.96 -7.36
CA TYR A 36 -3.49 -3.40 -8.14
C TYR A 36 -3.39 -1.87 -8.28
N PHE A 37 -3.15 -1.15 -7.17
CA PHE A 37 -3.02 0.30 -7.21
C PHE A 37 -1.72 0.77 -7.87
N ALA A 38 -0.68 -0.06 -7.89
CA ALA A 38 0.55 0.23 -8.65
C ALA A 38 0.25 0.27 -10.15
N GLU A 39 -0.46 -0.75 -10.65
CA GLU A 39 -0.85 -0.81 -12.05
C GLU A 39 -1.83 0.30 -12.43
N PHE A 40 -2.77 0.62 -11.54
CA PHE A 40 -3.69 1.73 -11.73
C PHE A 40 -2.95 3.06 -11.89
N LEU A 41 -1.96 3.34 -11.03
CA LEU A 41 -1.17 4.58 -11.09
C LEU A 41 -0.32 4.66 -12.35
N VAL A 42 0.31 3.56 -12.76
CA VAL A 42 1.08 3.51 -14.03
C VAL A 42 0.19 3.73 -15.25
N LYS A 43 -1.03 3.17 -15.27
CA LYS A 43 -1.98 3.38 -16.37
C LYS A 43 -2.48 4.82 -16.45
N THR A 44 -2.61 5.49 -15.31
CA THR A 44 -3.13 6.86 -15.22
C THR A 44 -2.05 7.94 -15.39
N GLU A 45 -0.78 7.59 -15.24
CA GLU A 45 0.37 8.49 -15.37
C GLU A 45 0.41 9.25 -16.71
N ASN A 46 0.24 8.53 -17.83
CA ASN A 46 0.21 9.15 -19.17
C ASN A 46 -0.98 10.09 -19.35
N ASP A 47 -2.11 9.79 -18.71
CA ASP A 47 -3.33 10.60 -18.79
C ASP A 47 -3.26 11.81 -17.83
N ILE A 48 -2.49 11.75 -16.74
CA ILE A 48 -2.24 12.86 -15.80
C ILE A 48 -1.47 14.02 -16.44
N ILE A 49 -0.65 13.76 -17.45
CA ILE A 49 0.13 14.82 -18.11
C ILE A 49 -0.51 15.21 -19.46
N GLY A 50 -1.42 14.37 -20.00
CA GLY A 50 -2.01 14.53 -21.33
C GLY A 50 -3.41 15.18 -21.40
N LEU A 51 -4.06 14.99 -22.54
CA LEU A 51 -5.39 15.56 -22.86
C LEU A 51 -6.53 15.03 -21.96
N ASN A 52 -6.31 13.89 -21.30
CA ASN A 52 -7.29 13.24 -20.42
C ASN A 52 -7.14 13.63 -18.93
N GLN A 53 -6.35 14.66 -18.64
CA GLN A 53 -5.99 15.12 -17.29
C GLN A 53 -7.15 15.16 -16.30
N LEU A 54 -8.25 15.83 -16.65
CA LEU A 54 -9.41 15.97 -15.76
C LEU A 54 -10.03 14.63 -15.37
N LYS A 55 -10.04 13.67 -16.30
CA LYS A 55 -10.55 12.32 -16.05
C LYS A 55 -9.60 11.54 -15.14
N ALA A 56 -8.31 11.57 -15.42
CA ALA A 56 -7.30 10.89 -14.60
C ALA A 56 -7.30 11.42 -13.16
N TYR A 57 -7.41 12.74 -12.98
CA TYR A 57 -7.56 13.33 -11.64
C TYR A 57 -8.84 12.92 -10.94
N GLY A 58 -9.96 12.79 -11.65
CA GLY A 58 -11.20 12.27 -11.09
C GLY A 58 -11.04 10.85 -10.56
N GLN A 59 -10.40 9.98 -11.34
CA GLN A 59 -10.16 8.59 -10.96
C GLN A 59 -9.24 8.46 -9.75
N ILE A 60 -8.15 9.23 -9.70
CA ILE A 60 -7.24 9.24 -8.53
C ILE A 60 -7.93 9.83 -7.31
N GLN A 61 -8.79 10.84 -7.50
CA GLN A 61 -9.54 11.44 -6.40
C GLN A 61 -10.52 10.45 -5.75
N GLU A 62 -11.20 9.63 -6.54
CA GLU A 62 -12.11 8.58 -6.05
C GLU A 62 -11.36 7.48 -5.31
N GLU A 63 -10.15 7.15 -5.79
CA GLU A 63 -9.33 6.06 -5.25
C GLU A 63 -8.28 6.51 -4.22
N PHE A 64 -8.26 7.79 -3.85
CA PHE A 64 -7.16 8.39 -3.07
C PHE A 64 -6.91 7.68 -1.74
N ASP A 65 -7.97 7.35 -0.99
CA ASP A 65 -7.82 6.63 0.28
C ASP A 65 -7.27 5.21 0.08
N ASN A 66 -7.69 4.53 -0.99
CA ASN A 66 -7.19 3.20 -1.32
C ASN A 66 -5.71 3.23 -1.72
N ILE A 67 -5.31 4.24 -2.49
CA ILE A 67 -3.92 4.49 -2.86
C ILE A 67 -3.08 4.83 -1.63
N ARG A 68 -3.60 5.66 -0.71
CA ARG A 68 -2.93 5.97 0.56
C ARG A 68 -2.74 4.73 1.43
N MET A 69 -3.71 3.82 1.46
CA MET A 69 -3.55 2.53 2.14
C MET A 69 -2.45 1.68 1.51
N ALA A 70 -2.42 1.57 0.18
CA ALA A 70 -1.37 0.86 -0.57
C ALA A 70 0.02 1.47 -0.32
N TRP A 71 0.12 2.80 -0.32
CA TRP A 71 1.35 3.54 -0.03
C TRP A 71 1.89 3.27 1.37
N ASN A 72 1.03 3.38 2.40
CA ASN A 72 1.43 3.08 3.77
C ASN A 72 1.85 1.62 3.94
N TRP A 73 1.22 0.69 3.22
CA TRP A 73 1.62 -0.72 3.23
C TRP A 73 2.99 -0.93 2.56
N ALA A 74 3.23 -0.30 1.41
CA ALA A 74 4.52 -0.38 0.71
C ALA A 74 5.68 0.14 1.57
N ILE A 75 5.49 1.28 2.26
CA ILE A 75 6.49 1.82 3.19
C ILE A 75 6.78 0.83 4.33
N LYS A 76 5.74 0.24 4.92
CA LYS A 76 5.92 -0.76 5.99
C LYS A 76 6.69 -2.01 5.56
N GLN A 77 6.70 -2.30 4.26
CA GLN A 77 7.38 -3.45 3.66
C GLN A 77 8.72 -3.08 3.00
N ASP A 78 9.18 -1.83 3.14
CA ASP A 78 10.36 -1.29 2.46
C ASP A 78 10.32 -1.50 0.92
N ASP A 79 9.11 -1.49 0.32
CA ASP A 79 8.92 -1.68 -1.12
C ASP A 79 9.05 -0.36 -1.88
N TYR A 80 10.30 0.11 -2.00
CA TYR A 80 10.62 1.36 -2.69
C TYR A 80 10.25 1.34 -4.18
N LYS A 81 10.10 0.16 -4.81
CA LYS A 81 9.67 0.08 -6.22
C LYS A 81 8.24 0.55 -6.41
N PHE A 82 7.36 0.26 -5.45
CA PHE A 82 6.01 0.80 -5.46
C PHE A 82 6.01 2.31 -5.23
N VAL A 83 6.80 2.76 -4.25
CA VAL A 83 6.94 4.18 -3.90
C VAL A 83 7.37 4.98 -5.13
N ASP A 84 8.43 4.56 -5.83
CA ASP A 84 8.92 5.22 -7.04
C ASP A 84 7.85 5.33 -8.13
N LYS A 85 7.10 4.24 -8.38
CA LYS A 85 6.03 4.21 -9.39
C LYS A 85 4.82 5.08 -9.04
N ALA A 86 4.54 5.24 -7.75
CA ALA A 86 3.38 5.99 -7.28
C ALA A 86 3.69 7.48 -7.07
N LEU A 87 4.95 7.81 -6.81
CA LEU A 87 5.39 9.15 -6.41
C LEU A 87 5.06 10.21 -7.47
N GLU A 88 5.34 9.95 -8.74
CA GLU A 88 5.14 10.93 -9.82
C GLU A 88 3.65 11.25 -10.02
N SER A 89 2.80 10.23 -10.16
CA SER A 89 1.34 10.40 -10.31
C SER A 89 0.71 11.10 -9.10
N LEU A 90 1.13 10.76 -7.87
CA LEU A 90 0.64 11.39 -6.64
C LEU A 90 1.13 12.83 -6.49
N TYR A 91 2.37 13.12 -6.88
CA TYR A 91 2.91 14.47 -6.87
C TYR A 91 2.08 15.40 -7.76
N TRP A 92 1.85 15.00 -9.01
CA TRP A 92 1.05 15.79 -9.95
C TRP A 92 -0.38 15.96 -9.46
N PHE A 93 -1.00 14.90 -8.94
CA PHE A 93 -2.33 15.00 -8.34
C PHE A 93 -2.39 16.02 -7.20
N CYS A 94 -1.46 15.97 -6.25
CA CYS A 94 -1.42 16.89 -5.11
C CYS A 94 -1.20 18.35 -5.55
N VAL A 95 -0.31 18.59 -6.52
CA VAL A 95 -0.04 19.93 -7.06
C VAL A 95 -1.26 20.49 -7.78
N PHE A 96 -1.87 19.74 -8.69
CA PHE A 96 -2.97 20.25 -9.51
C PHE A 96 -4.31 20.35 -8.78
N ARG A 97 -4.52 19.55 -7.72
CA ARG A 97 -5.75 19.61 -6.90
C ARG A 97 -5.61 20.51 -5.67
N GLY A 98 -4.45 21.14 -5.46
CA GLY A 98 -4.19 21.98 -4.29
C GLY A 98 -4.14 21.21 -2.97
N ARG A 99 -3.93 19.88 -3.02
CA ARG A 99 -3.86 18.98 -1.86
C ARG A 99 -2.41 18.85 -1.37
N ILE A 100 -1.75 19.98 -1.18
CA ILE A 100 -0.37 20.05 -0.71
C ILE A 100 -0.19 19.40 0.68
N PRO A 101 -1.10 19.59 1.66
CA PRO A 101 -0.98 18.92 2.97
C PRO A 101 -1.05 17.39 2.88
N ASP A 102 -1.92 16.84 2.02
CA ASP A 102 -2.04 15.40 1.83
C ASP A 102 -0.76 14.81 1.21
N GLY A 103 -0.15 15.55 0.27
CA GLY A 103 1.12 15.18 -0.34
C GLY A 103 2.28 15.21 0.66
N GLU A 104 2.36 16.24 1.50
CA GLU A 104 3.37 16.32 2.56
C GLU A 104 3.27 15.14 3.53
N GLU A 105 2.06 14.76 3.97
CA GLU A 105 1.86 13.60 4.85
C GLU A 105 2.35 12.30 4.19
N LEU A 106 2.02 12.11 2.91
CA LEU A 106 2.43 10.92 2.15
C LEU A 106 3.95 10.84 1.98
N PHE A 107 4.60 11.94 1.57
CA PHE A 107 6.02 11.96 1.24
C PHE A 107 6.92 11.98 2.48
N GLN A 108 6.48 12.57 3.60
CA GLN A 108 7.24 12.50 4.86
C GLN A 108 7.37 11.06 5.38
N ARG A 109 6.37 10.21 5.12
CA ARG A 109 6.39 8.80 5.56
C ARG A 109 7.30 7.91 4.71
N ALA A 110 7.63 8.32 3.49
CA ALA A 110 8.49 7.58 2.58
C ALA A 110 9.99 7.88 2.77
N ARG A 111 10.34 8.68 3.80
CA ARG A 111 11.70 9.17 4.08
C ARG A 111 12.51 8.25 4.97
#